data_AF-A0A2M6XYT0-F1
#
_entry.id   AF-A0A2M6XYT0-F1
#
_cell.length_a   1.000
_cell.length_b   1.000
_cell.length_c   1.000
_cell.angle_alpha   90.00
_cell.angle_beta   90.00
_cell.angle_gamma   90.00
#
_symmetry.space_group_name_H-M   'P 1'
#
loop_
_entity.id
_entity.type
_entity.pdbx_description
1 polymer ?
#
loop_
_entity_poly.entity_id
_entity_poly.type
_entity_poly.pdbx_seq_one_letter_code
_entity_poly.pdbx_strand_id
1 'polypeptide(L)'
;MKIKFPLLAALLILTGMSLAFAGAPVKTMVVRQNPVPQAAADPDKNVKDILFKLVRQDEYLDEALERLDSEKPPSAKELSSLSLNLKHVTASLGQASALNKREFSGIQPESRLSRYTNAIFSYSRKLHKKTARIGALVAQLSARNKKASMRDAVGLKKGKKGGKKIAQLLAGQKAARMLAVDARKLRAASRDLNATSKWLYIASR
;
A
#
# COMPACT_ATOMS: atom_id res chain seq x y z
N MET A 1 40.85 22.26 -19.96
CA MET A 1 39.81 22.74 -19.00
C MET A 1 38.87 21.60 -18.69
N LYS A 2 38.72 21.24 -17.40
CA LYS A 2 37.52 20.66 -16.76
C LYS A 2 37.83 20.48 -15.26
N ILE A 3 36.95 21.01 -14.41
CA ILE A 3 37.15 21.16 -12.97
C ILE A 3 36.52 19.98 -12.19
N LYS A 4 37.33 19.55 -11.23
CA LYS A 4 37.25 18.73 -10.00
C LYS A 4 35.90 18.58 -9.27
N PHE A 5 35.73 17.43 -8.60
CA PHE A 5 35.35 17.29 -7.17
C PHE A 5 35.77 15.90 -6.65
N PRO A 6 36.64 15.78 -5.61
CA PRO A 6 36.80 14.54 -4.85
C PRO A 6 36.01 14.57 -3.53
N LEU A 7 35.34 13.44 -3.26
CA LEU A 7 34.81 13.02 -1.95
C LEU A 7 35.89 13.12 -0.87
N LEU A 8 35.52 13.54 0.35
CA LEU A 8 36.24 13.12 1.53
C LEU A 8 35.46 13.30 2.83
N ALA A 9 35.73 12.33 3.71
CA ALA A 9 35.79 12.39 5.16
C ALA A 9 34.49 12.15 5.94
N ALA A 10 34.52 11.45 7.07
CA ALA A 10 35.49 10.53 7.65
C ALA A 10 34.77 9.93 8.85
N LEU A 11 34.78 8.61 8.94
CA LEU A 11 34.35 7.84 10.10
C LEU A 11 35.46 7.91 11.16
N LEU A 12 35.18 8.36 12.39
CA LEU A 12 36.04 8.08 13.54
C LEU A 12 35.18 7.92 14.80
N ILE A 13 35.05 6.66 15.20
CA ILE A 13 34.66 6.20 16.52
C ILE A 13 35.97 6.07 17.32
N LEU A 14 36.10 6.66 18.51
CA LEU A 14 36.73 5.98 19.64
C LEU A 14 36.48 6.67 20.98
N THR A 15 36.09 5.82 21.91
CA THR A 15 36.00 5.94 23.36
C THR A 15 37.33 6.35 24.03
N GLY A 16 37.26 6.97 25.21
CA GLY A 16 38.40 7.01 26.13
C GLY A 16 38.24 7.99 27.29
N MET A 17 37.83 7.48 28.45
CA MET A 17 38.02 8.16 29.74
C MET A 17 39.53 8.27 30.04
N SER A 18 39.98 9.40 30.57
CA SER A 18 40.87 9.47 31.76
C SER A 18 41.27 10.90 32.16
N LEU A 19 41.20 11.09 33.47
CA LEU A 19 42.10 11.85 34.35
C LEU A 19 42.08 13.39 34.37
N ALA A 20 42.01 13.85 35.62
CA ALA A 20 41.92 15.22 36.08
C ALA A 20 43.20 16.03 35.85
N PHE A 21 43.04 17.32 35.57
CA PHE A 21 43.94 18.36 36.06
C PHE A 21 43.18 19.67 36.25
N ALA A 22 43.39 20.28 37.41
CA ALA A 22 42.78 21.53 37.84
C ALA A 22 43.38 22.74 37.11
N GLY A 23 42.58 23.79 36.95
CA GLY A 23 43.05 25.12 36.54
C GLY A 23 42.04 25.83 35.66
N ALA A 24 41.33 26.79 36.24
CA ALA A 24 40.36 27.74 35.65
C ALA A 24 40.68 28.12 34.18
N PRO A 25 39.72 28.48 33.30
CA PRO A 25 38.97 29.74 33.47
C PRO A 25 37.60 29.83 32.75
N VAL A 26 37.06 31.05 32.79
CA VAL A 26 36.17 31.69 31.79
C VAL A 26 34.67 31.66 32.06
N LYS A 27 34.17 32.87 32.35
CA LYS A 27 32.78 33.34 32.22
C LYS A 27 32.08 32.67 31.02
N THR A 28 31.27 31.66 31.30
CA THR A 28 30.31 31.12 30.34
C THR A 28 29.24 32.17 30.08
N MET A 29 29.29 32.79 28.90
CA MET A 29 28.12 33.39 28.29
C MET A 29 27.06 32.29 28.18
N VAL A 30 25.96 32.45 28.93
CA VAL A 30 24.75 31.67 28.73
C VAL A 30 24.19 32.08 27.37
N VAL A 31 24.58 31.35 26.32
CA VAL A 31 23.84 31.35 25.07
C VAL A 31 22.46 30.82 25.42
N ARG A 32 21.47 31.73 25.48
CA ARG A 32 20.06 31.34 25.44
C ARG A 32 19.89 30.46 24.22
N GLN A 33 19.80 29.15 24.44
CA GLN A 33 19.31 28.23 23.44
C GLN A 33 17.88 28.67 23.14
N ASN A 34 17.69 29.36 22.02
CA ASN A 34 16.35 29.54 21.47
C ASN A 34 15.74 28.14 21.39
N PRO A 35 14.58 27.89 22.02
CA PRO A 35 13.91 26.62 21.84
C PRO A 35 13.67 26.45 20.34
N VAL A 36 14.13 25.33 19.79
CA VAL A 36 13.72 24.88 18.45
C VAL A 36 12.20 24.98 18.44
N PRO A 37 11.58 25.80 17.57
CA PRO A 37 10.14 25.85 17.52
C PRO A 37 9.68 24.43 17.21
N GLN A 38 8.98 23.79 18.15
CA GLN A 38 8.19 22.59 17.85
C GLN A 38 7.32 23.00 16.68
N ALA A 39 7.62 22.45 15.49
CA ALA A 39 6.81 22.67 14.32
C ALA A 39 5.38 22.34 14.74
N ALA A 40 4.51 23.35 14.77
CA ALA A 40 3.11 23.18 15.13
C ALA A 40 2.59 22.00 14.30
N ALA A 41 2.13 20.95 14.98
CA ALA A 41 1.64 19.76 14.31
C ALA A 41 0.51 20.23 13.37
N ASP A 42 0.71 20.09 12.05
CA ASP A 42 -0.32 20.43 11.07
C ASP A 42 -1.56 19.59 11.41
N PRO A 43 -2.66 20.22 11.90
CA PRO A 43 -3.85 19.48 12.33
C PRO A 43 -4.47 18.68 11.18
N ASP A 44 -4.16 19.07 9.93
CA ASP A 44 -4.69 18.45 8.73
C ASP A 44 -3.78 17.34 8.18
N LYS A 45 -2.61 17.09 8.79
CA LYS A 45 -1.61 16.14 8.29
C LYS A 45 -2.18 14.75 8.10
N ASN A 46 -2.93 14.25 9.08
CA ASN A 46 -3.49 12.90 9.03
C ASN A 46 -4.50 12.76 7.89
N VAL A 47 -5.34 13.77 7.66
CA VAL A 47 -6.37 13.76 6.61
C VAL A 47 -5.71 13.81 5.22
N LYS A 48 -4.67 14.64 5.05
CA LYS A 48 -3.87 14.68 3.82
C LYS A 48 -3.17 13.34 3.57
N ASP A 49 -2.57 12.74 4.61
CA ASP A 49 -1.91 11.44 4.51
C ASP A 49 -2.87 10.33 4.09
N ILE A 50 -4.11 10.33 4.61
CA ILE A 50 -5.16 9.41 4.17
C ILE A 50 -5.41 9.60 2.68
N LEU A 51 -5.64 10.85 2.23
CA LEU A 51 -5.92 11.14 0.82
C LEU A 51 -4.77 10.67 -0.10
N PHE A 52 -3.52 10.99 0.22
CA PHE A 52 -2.37 10.54 -0.57
C PHE A 52 -2.25 9.01 -0.63
N LYS A 53 -2.51 8.32 0.49
CA LYS A 53 -2.55 6.85 0.49
C LYS A 53 -3.62 6.32 -0.46
N LEU A 54 -4.82 6.94 -0.47
CA LEU A 54 -5.93 6.52 -1.34
C LEU A 54 -5.63 6.77 -2.82
N VAL A 55 -5.07 7.92 -3.18
CA VAL A 55 -4.67 8.23 -4.57
C VAL A 55 -3.64 7.20 -5.06
N ARG A 56 -2.62 6.92 -4.26
CA ARG A 56 -1.61 5.92 -4.61
C ARG A 56 -2.20 4.50 -4.74
N GLN A 57 -3.16 4.14 -3.88
CA GLN A 57 -3.83 2.84 -4.03
C GLN A 57 -4.69 2.79 -5.29
N ASP A 58 -5.26 3.92 -5.73
CA ASP A 58 -6.10 4.01 -6.91
C ASP A 58 -5.32 3.65 -8.18
N GLU A 59 -4.08 4.13 -8.28
CA GLU A 59 -3.12 3.80 -9.35
C GLU A 59 -2.75 2.32 -9.32
N TYR A 60 -2.41 1.76 -8.15
CA TYR A 60 -2.10 0.33 -8.03
C TYR A 60 -3.28 -0.57 -8.39
N LEU A 61 -4.52 -0.13 -8.14
CA LEU A 61 -5.70 -0.86 -8.57
C LEU A 61 -5.98 -0.72 -10.07
N ASP A 62 -5.61 0.39 -10.71
CA ASP A 62 -5.67 0.53 -12.17
C ASP A 62 -4.68 -0.42 -12.84
N GLU A 63 -3.42 -0.45 -12.41
CA GLU A 63 -2.43 -1.41 -12.92
C GLU A 63 -2.89 -2.87 -12.73
N ALA A 64 -3.53 -3.16 -11.58
CA ALA A 64 -4.07 -4.47 -11.31
C ALA A 64 -5.22 -4.83 -12.27
N LEU A 65 -6.09 -3.88 -12.58
CA LEU A 65 -7.18 -4.05 -13.54
C LEU A 65 -6.63 -4.26 -14.95
N GLU A 66 -5.69 -3.45 -15.41
CA GLU A 66 -5.07 -3.59 -16.73
C GLU A 66 -4.43 -4.97 -16.92
N ARG A 67 -3.71 -5.46 -15.90
CA ARG A 67 -3.10 -6.80 -15.95
C ARG A 67 -4.14 -7.93 -15.95
N LEU A 68 -5.29 -7.73 -15.31
CA LEU A 68 -6.37 -8.73 -15.24
C LEU A 68 -7.27 -8.73 -16.48
N ASP A 69 -7.42 -7.58 -17.13
CA ASP A 69 -8.25 -7.38 -18.33
C ASP A 69 -7.47 -7.62 -19.64
N SER A 70 -6.16 -7.88 -19.53
CA SER A 70 -5.31 -8.22 -20.69
C SER A 70 -5.83 -9.46 -21.43
N GLU A 71 -5.76 -9.41 -22.76
CA GLU A 71 -6.14 -10.53 -23.64
C GLU A 71 -5.31 -11.80 -23.37
N LYS A 72 -4.06 -11.62 -22.92
CA LYS A 72 -3.15 -12.73 -22.61
C LYS A 72 -3.41 -13.23 -21.18
N PRO A 73 -3.63 -14.55 -20.97
CA PRO A 73 -3.80 -15.07 -19.63
C PRO A 73 -2.51 -14.88 -18.80
N PRO A 74 -2.61 -14.35 -17.58
CA PRO A 74 -1.44 -14.10 -16.73
C PRO A 74 -0.76 -15.42 -16.33
N SER A 75 0.56 -15.40 -16.35
CA SER A 75 1.43 -16.47 -15.86
C SER A 75 1.34 -16.63 -14.35
N ALA A 76 1.80 -17.78 -13.82
CA ALA A 76 1.83 -18.02 -12.37
C ALA A 76 2.63 -16.95 -11.61
N LYS A 77 3.74 -16.45 -12.18
CA LYS A 77 4.55 -15.38 -11.59
C LYS A 77 3.80 -14.06 -11.53
N GLU A 78 3.10 -13.69 -12.60
CA GLU A 78 2.27 -12.49 -12.66
C GLU A 78 1.11 -12.56 -11.67
N LEU A 79 0.44 -13.72 -11.57
CA LEU A 79 -0.62 -13.95 -10.57
C LEU A 79 -0.09 -13.80 -9.13
N SER A 80 1.10 -14.32 -8.83
CA SER A 80 1.74 -14.17 -7.52
C SER A 80 2.15 -12.72 -7.22
N SER A 81 2.71 -12.01 -8.20
CA SER A 81 3.03 -10.59 -8.07
C SER A 81 1.77 -9.74 -7.84
N LEU A 82 0.70 -10.03 -8.58
CA LEU A 82 -0.58 -9.36 -8.41
C LEU A 82 -1.17 -9.63 -7.02
N SER A 83 -1.11 -10.87 -6.54
CA SER A 83 -1.52 -11.25 -5.18
C SER A 83 -0.76 -10.45 -4.12
N LEU A 84 0.55 -10.27 -4.28
CA LEU A 84 1.36 -9.45 -3.38
C LEU A 84 0.94 -7.97 -3.42
N ASN A 85 0.70 -7.42 -4.61
CA ASN A 85 0.17 -6.06 -4.78
C ASN A 85 -1.18 -5.90 -4.07
N LEU A 86 -2.12 -6.84 -4.24
CA LEU A 86 -3.43 -6.77 -3.56
C LEU A 86 -3.28 -6.80 -2.03
N LYS A 87 -2.32 -7.54 -1.47
CA LYS A 87 -2.03 -7.53 -0.03
C LYS A 87 -1.52 -6.18 0.45
N HIS A 88 -0.59 -5.56 -0.28
CA HIS A 88 -0.09 -4.23 0.06
C HIS A 88 -1.21 -3.20 0.04
N VAL A 89 -2.05 -3.22 -1.00
CA VAL A 89 -3.22 -2.35 -1.08
C VAL A 89 -4.16 -2.62 0.10
N THR A 90 -4.48 -3.89 0.39
CA THR A 90 -5.35 -4.27 1.53
C THR A 90 -4.84 -3.70 2.85
N ALA A 91 -3.54 -3.85 3.14
CA ALA A 91 -2.94 -3.31 4.35
C ALA A 91 -3.03 -1.77 4.40
N SER A 92 -2.77 -1.10 3.28
CA SER A 92 -2.90 0.36 3.16
C SER A 92 -4.34 0.84 3.39
N LEU A 93 -5.35 0.16 2.81
CA LEU A 93 -6.76 0.47 3.05
C LEU A 93 -7.16 0.25 4.51
N GLY A 94 -6.63 -0.80 5.15
CA GLY A 94 -6.82 -1.06 6.57
C GLY A 94 -6.25 0.06 7.45
N GLN A 95 -5.05 0.54 7.14
CA GLN A 95 -4.45 1.69 7.81
C GLN A 95 -5.26 2.97 7.61
N ALA A 96 -5.69 3.25 6.38
CA ALA A 96 -6.53 4.42 6.07
C ALA A 96 -7.87 4.36 6.82
N SER A 97 -8.49 3.18 6.93
CA SER A 97 -9.71 2.99 7.73
C SER A 97 -9.46 3.23 9.22
N ALA A 98 -8.34 2.74 9.76
CA ALA A 98 -7.97 2.99 11.15
C ALA A 98 -7.72 4.48 11.43
N LEU A 99 -7.09 5.20 10.49
CA LEU A 99 -6.90 6.65 10.58
C LEU A 99 -8.25 7.37 10.54
N ASN A 100 -9.17 7.04 9.62
CA ASN A 100 -10.52 7.61 9.60
C ASN A 100 -11.23 7.46 10.96
N LYS A 101 -11.10 6.28 11.60
CA LYS A 101 -11.71 6.03 12.91
C LYS A 101 -11.12 6.90 14.02
N ARG A 102 -9.81 7.18 13.98
CA ARG A 102 -9.13 8.06 14.95
C ARG A 102 -9.55 9.52 14.77
N GLU A 103 -9.75 9.95 13.53
CA GLU A 103 -10.17 11.32 13.23
C GLU A 103 -11.62 11.62 13.64
N PHE A 104 -12.47 10.60 13.88
CA PHE A 104 -13.86 10.81 14.29
C PHE A 104 -14.02 11.64 15.56
N SER A 105 -13.15 11.47 16.56
CA SER A 105 -13.25 12.20 17.82
C SER A 105 -12.74 13.63 17.74
N GLY A 106 -11.95 13.96 16.71
CA GLY A 106 -11.29 15.25 16.56
C GLY A 106 -11.91 16.16 15.50
N ILE A 107 -12.83 15.65 14.68
CA ILE A 107 -13.36 16.41 13.56
C ILE A 107 -14.43 17.40 14.02
N GLN A 108 -14.26 18.67 13.66
CA GLN A 108 -15.27 19.70 13.86
C GLN A 108 -16.09 19.88 12.58
N PRO A 109 -17.43 19.99 12.69
CA PRO A 109 -18.29 20.37 11.57
C PRO A 109 -17.86 21.71 10.97
N GLU A 110 -18.08 21.92 9.66
CA GLU A 110 -17.76 23.15 8.93
C GLU A 110 -16.26 23.56 8.95
N SER A 111 -15.38 22.63 9.30
CA SER A 111 -13.93 22.86 9.24
C SER A 111 -13.44 22.91 7.78
N ARG A 112 -12.28 23.55 7.56
CA ARG A 112 -11.58 23.54 6.25
C ARG A 112 -11.29 22.12 5.73
N LEU A 113 -11.36 21.13 6.63
CA LEU A 113 -11.17 19.71 6.36
C LEU A 113 -12.32 19.06 5.58
N SER A 114 -13.50 19.68 5.51
CA SER A 114 -14.67 19.18 4.76
C SER A 114 -14.39 18.86 3.29
N ARG A 115 -13.50 19.63 2.64
CA ARG A 115 -13.05 19.36 1.26
C ARG A 115 -12.25 18.06 1.18
N TYR A 116 -11.37 17.82 2.14
CA TYR A 116 -10.55 16.61 2.18
C TYR A 116 -11.37 15.38 2.55
N THR A 117 -12.30 15.47 3.51
CA THR A 117 -13.17 14.35 3.87
C THR A 117 -14.11 13.96 2.72
N ASN A 118 -14.61 14.94 1.96
CA ASN A 118 -15.36 14.68 0.73
C ASN A 118 -14.50 13.99 -0.35
N ALA A 119 -13.26 14.44 -0.53
CA ALA A 119 -12.33 13.80 -1.45
C ALA A 119 -12.01 12.36 -1.02
N ILE A 120 -11.71 12.13 0.26
CA ILE A 120 -11.48 10.80 0.85
C ILE A 120 -12.69 9.90 0.60
N PHE A 121 -13.91 10.38 0.85
CA PHE A 121 -15.12 9.61 0.60
C PHE A 121 -15.28 9.27 -0.88
N SER A 122 -15.06 10.24 -1.78
CA SER A 122 -15.12 10.04 -3.23
C SER A 122 -14.12 8.98 -3.71
N TYR A 123 -12.86 9.07 -3.28
CA TYR A 123 -11.82 8.07 -3.58
C TYR A 123 -12.17 6.70 -2.98
N SER A 124 -12.69 6.65 -1.76
CA SER A 124 -13.10 5.38 -1.14
C SER A 124 -14.19 4.66 -1.95
N ARG A 125 -15.14 5.40 -2.53
CA ARG A 125 -16.17 4.85 -3.44
C ARG A 125 -15.56 4.37 -4.76
N LYS A 126 -14.62 5.13 -5.32
CA LYS A 126 -13.91 4.75 -6.56
C LYS A 126 -13.14 3.44 -6.36
N LEU A 127 -12.34 3.36 -5.30
CA LEU A 127 -11.61 2.16 -4.91
C LEU A 127 -12.57 0.98 -4.68
N HIS A 128 -13.68 1.19 -3.97
CA HIS A 128 -14.68 0.16 -3.73
C HIS A 128 -15.29 -0.43 -5.01
N LYS A 129 -15.51 0.38 -6.04
CA LYS A 129 -15.96 -0.09 -7.36
C LYS A 129 -14.85 -0.89 -8.06
N LYS A 130 -13.61 -0.40 -8.03
CA LYS A 130 -12.45 -1.10 -8.63
C LYS A 130 -12.21 -2.47 -7.97
N THR A 131 -12.24 -2.56 -6.65
CA THR A 131 -12.04 -3.84 -5.94
C THR A 131 -13.16 -4.85 -6.25
N ALA A 132 -14.40 -4.38 -6.48
CA ALA A 132 -15.48 -5.23 -6.94
C ALA A 132 -15.22 -5.77 -8.35
N ARG A 133 -14.75 -4.92 -9.29
CA ARG A 133 -14.37 -5.34 -10.65
C ARG A 133 -13.20 -6.33 -10.65
N ILE A 134 -12.16 -6.09 -9.86
CA ILE A 134 -11.05 -7.02 -9.65
C ILE A 134 -11.57 -8.37 -9.15
N GLY A 135 -12.45 -8.37 -8.14
CA GLY A 135 -13.05 -9.59 -7.61
C GLY A 135 -13.80 -10.40 -8.69
N ALA A 136 -14.53 -9.72 -9.58
CA ALA A 136 -15.22 -10.34 -10.69
C ALA A 136 -14.24 -10.95 -11.71
N LEU A 137 -13.21 -10.21 -12.14
CA LEU A 137 -12.19 -10.69 -13.08
C LEU A 137 -11.42 -11.90 -12.51
N VAL A 138 -11.04 -11.86 -11.23
CA VAL A 138 -10.35 -12.98 -10.57
C VAL A 138 -11.25 -14.22 -10.48
N ALA A 139 -12.56 -14.04 -10.25
CA ALA A 139 -13.52 -15.15 -10.29
C ALA A 139 -13.63 -15.76 -11.70
N GLN A 140 -13.68 -14.92 -12.74
CA GLN A 140 -13.68 -15.38 -14.13
C GLN A 140 -12.40 -16.14 -14.49
N LEU A 141 -11.23 -15.62 -14.12
CA LEU A 141 -9.94 -16.30 -14.31
C LEU A 141 -9.91 -17.66 -13.61
N SER A 142 -10.42 -17.74 -12.38
CA SER A 142 -10.50 -18.98 -11.62
C SER A 142 -11.41 -20.01 -12.31
N ALA A 143 -12.54 -19.57 -12.86
CA ALA A 143 -13.45 -20.44 -13.61
C ALA A 143 -12.82 -20.95 -14.92
N ARG A 144 -12.12 -20.09 -15.66
CA ARG A 144 -11.39 -20.46 -16.89
C ARG A 144 -10.28 -21.48 -16.59
N ASN A 145 -9.49 -21.26 -15.54
CA ASN A 145 -8.43 -22.18 -15.12
C ASN A 145 -8.95 -23.55 -14.69
N LYS A 146 -10.11 -23.60 -14.01
CA LYS A 146 -10.75 -24.88 -13.62
C LYS A 146 -11.15 -25.69 -14.86
N LYS A 147 -11.81 -25.06 -15.85
CA LYS A 147 -12.22 -25.71 -17.10
C LYS A 147 -11.03 -26.23 -17.91
N ALA A 148 -9.96 -25.43 -18.04
CA ALA A 148 -8.76 -25.82 -18.77
C ALA A 148 -8.07 -27.04 -18.11
N SER A 149 -7.93 -27.05 -16.78
CA SER A 149 -7.31 -28.17 -16.08
C SER A 149 -8.08 -29.49 -16.20
N MET A 150 -9.41 -29.44 -16.28
CA MET A 150 -10.23 -30.65 -16.45
C MET A 150 -10.10 -31.21 -17.88
N ARG A 151 -9.96 -30.35 -18.88
CA ARG A 151 -9.76 -30.76 -20.28
C ARG A 151 -8.36 -31.37 -20.50
N ASP A 152 -7.33 -30.76 -19.94
CA ASP A 152 -5.94 -31.22 -20.14
C ASP A 152 -5.60 -32.48 -19.32
N ALA A 153 -6.27 -32.69 -18.18
CA ALA A 153 -6.09 -33.90 -17.36
C ALA A 153 -6.61 -35.18 -18.05
N VAL A 154 -7.62 -35.06 -18.92
CA VAL A 154 -8.22 -36.21 -19.65
C VAL A 154 -7.38 -36.63 -20.86
N GLY A 155 -6.52 -35.74 -21.39
CA GLY A 155 -5.68 -36.00 -22.56
C GLY A 155 -4.32 -36.66 -22.29
N LEU A 156 -3.99 -36.98 -21.03
CA LEU A 156 -2.68 -37.54 -20.63
C LEU A 156 -2.53 -39.06 -20.88
N LYS A 157 -3.40 -39.68 -21.68
CA LYS A 157 -3.17 -41.01 -22.23
C LYS A 157 -2.53 -40.89 -23.63
N LYS A 158 -1.27 -41.34 -23.70
CA LYS A 158 -0.49 -41.66 -24.91
C LYS A 158 0.07 -40.46 -25.71
N GLY A 159 1.32 -40.12 -25.37
CA GLY A 159 2.35 -39.69 -26.34
C GLY A 159 2.18 -38.33 -27.01
N LYS A 160 2.60 -37.24 -26.34
CA LYS A 160 3.13 -36.03 -26.99
C LYS A 160 3.88 -35.16 -25.99
N LYS A 161 5.17 -34.88 -26.25
CA LYS A 161 6.07 -34.01 -25.48
C LYS A 161 5.72 -32.51 -25.64
N GLY A 162 4.44 -32.15 -25.52
CA GLY A 162 3.95 -30.78 -25.74
C GLY A 162 3.05 -30.22 -24.64
N GLY A 163 2.74 -31.01 -23.59
CA GLY A 163 1.94 -30.54 -22.46
C GLY A 163 2.75 -29.69 -21.47
N LYS A 164 2.17 -28.61 -20.95
CA LYS A 164 2.74 -27.89 -19.80
C LYS A 164 3.04 -28.89 -18.69
N LYS A 165 4.24 -28.80 -18.10
CA LYS A 165 4.63 -29.69 -16.99
C LYS A 165 3.58 -29.59 -15.89
N ILE A 166 3.12 -30.72 -15.33
CA ILE A 166 2.10 -30.77 -14.28
C ILE A 166 2.42 -29.80 -13.13
N ALA A 167 3.69 -29.66 -12.78
CA ALA A 167 4.19 -28.69 -11.80
C ALA A 167 3.82 -27.22 -12.14
N GLN A 168 3.89 -26.81 -13.41
CA GLN A 168 3.51 -25.46 -13.85
C GLN A 168 1.99 -25.23 -13.78
N LEU A 169 1.19 -26.26 -14.09
CA LEU A 169 -0.27 -26.19 -13.95
C LEU A 169 -0.67 -26.06 -12.48
N LEU A 170 -0.07 -26.86 -11.59
CA LEU A 170 -0.29 -26.78 -10.14
C LEU A 170 0.15 -25.42 -9.58
N ALA A 171 1.29 -24.88 -10.02
CA ALA A 171 1.75 -23.56 -9.62
C ALA A 171 0.76 -22.46 -10.03
N GLY A 172 0.23 -22.51 -11.26
CA GLY A 172 -0.79 -21.57 -11.74
C GLY A 172 -2.09 -21.66 -10.94
N GLN A 173 -2.56 -22.87 -10.62
CA GLN A 173 -3.75 -23.06 -9.80
C GLN A 173 -3.56 -22.52 -8.37
N LYS A 174 -2.41 -22.80 -7.74
CA LYS A 174 -2.10 -22.28 -6.41
C LYS A 174 -2.06 -20.76 -6.41
N ALA A 175 -1.38 -20.15 -7.39
CA ALA A 175 -1.32 -18.70 -7.53
C ALA A 175 -2.70 -18.07 -7.75
N ALA A 176 -3.55 -18.66 -8.60
CA ALA A 176 -4.91 -18.18 -8.83
C ALA A 176 -5.80 -18.29 -7.57
N ARG A 177 -5.68 -19.38 -6.80
CA ARG A 177 -6.39 -19.55 -5.51
C ARG A 177 -5.95 -18.50 -4.50
N MET A 178 -4.65 -18.25 -4.38
CA MET A 178 -4.11 -17.21 -3.50
C MET A 178 -4.64 -15.83 -3.91
N LEU A 179 -4.58 -15.50 -5.20
CA LEU A 179 -5.13 -14.25 -5.73
C LEU A 179 -6.62 -14.09 -5.41
N ALA A 180 -7.42 -15.15 -5.52
CA ALA A 180 -8.83 -15.13 -5.17
C ALA A 180 -9.08 -14.86 -3.67
N VAL A 181 -8.26 -15.43 -2.79
CA VAL A 181 -8.32 -15.15 -1.34
C VAL A 181 -7.95 -13.68 -1.07
N ASP A 182 -6.89 -13.18 -1.68
CA ASP A 182 -6.45 -11.80 -1.48
C ASP A 182 -7.43 -10.78 -2.06
N ALA A 183 -8.06 -11.07 -3.20
CA ALA A 183 -9.13 -10.24 -3.77
C ALA A 183 -10.36 -10.15 -2.82
N ARG A 184 -10.71 -11.22 -2.12
CA ARG A 184 -11.78 -11.19 -1.10
C ARG A 184 -11.40 -10.32 0.10
N LYS A 185 -10.16 -10.44 0.58
CA LYS A 185 -9.64 -9.60 1.67
C LYS A 185 -9.62 -8.12 1.28
N LEU A 186 -9.14 -7.82 0.08
CA LEU A 186 -9.17 -6.49 -0.51
C LEU A 186 -10.60 -5.93 -0.59
N ARG A 187 -11.56 -6.77 -1.02
CA ARG A 187 -12.97 -6.40 -1.07
C ARG A 187 -13.49 -6.04 0.32
N ALA A 188 -13.21 -6.85 1.35
CA ALA A 188 -13.60 -6.54 2.72
C ALA A 188 -12.99 -5.22 3.22
N ALA A 189 -11.67 -5.05 3.08
CA ALA A 189 -10.98 -3.82 3.47
C ALA A 189 -11.54 -2.56 2.76
N SER A 190 -11.90 -2.68 1.47
CA SER A 190 -12.52 -1.58 0.73
C SER A 190 -13.95 -1.25 1.19
N ARG A 191 -14.69 -2.21 1.73
CA ARG A 191 -16.01 -1.94 2.33
C ARG A 191 -15.84 -1.17 3.64
N ASP A 192 -14.92 -1.63 4.48
CA ASP A 192 -14.63 -1.01 5.78
C ASP A 192 -14.11 0.42 5.61
N LEU A 193 -13.19 0.65 4.66
CA LEU A 193 -12.75 1.98 4.31
C LEU A 193 -13.92 2.85 3.83
N ASN A 194 -14.72 2.37 2.87
CA ASN A 194 -15.85 3.14 2.34
C ASN A 194 -16.88 3.49 3.43
N ALA A 195 -17.13 2.58 4.36
CA ALA A 195 -18.01 2.84 5.51
C ALA A 195 -17.40 3.89 6.44
N THR A 196 -16.14 3.74 6.83
CA THR A 196 -15.47 4.72 7.72
C THR A 196 -15.30 6.09 7.08
N SER A 197 -15.01 6.17 5.78
CA SER A 197 -14.95 7.43 5.03
C SER A 197 -16.33 8.10 4.90
N LYS A 198 -17.41 7.32 4.75
CA LYS A 198 -18.77 7.86 4.77
C LYS A 198 -19.09 8.50 6.12
N TRP A 199 -18.77 7.83 7.22
CA TRP A 199 -18.95 8.38 8.56
C TRP A 199 -18.09 9.63 8.78
N LEU A 200 -16.86 9.65 8.27
CA LEU A 200 -15.96 10.80 8.41
C LEU A 200 -16.53 12.01 7.67
N TYR A 201 -17.04 11.78 6.47
CA TYR A 201 -17.74 12.79 5.69
C TYR A 201 -18.98 13.32 6.40
N ILE A 202 -19.81 12.45 6.98
CA ILE A 202 -21.00 12.85 7.75
C ILE A 202 -20.60 13.67 8.97
N ALA A 203 -19.59 13.25 9.74
CA ALA A 203 -19.15 13.95 10.94
C ALA A 203 -18.48 15.31 10.64
N SER A 204 -17.92 15.47 9.44
CA SER A 204 -17.30 16.72 8.99
C SER A 204 -18.30 17.74 8.41
N ARG A 205 -19.54 17.31 8.16
CA ARG A 205 -20.64 18.16 7.72
C ARG A 205 -21.46 18.60 8.92
#